data_AF-A0A383DBD9-F1
#
_entry.id   AF-A0A383DBD9-F1
#
_cell.length_a   1.000
_cell.length_b   1.000
_cell.length_c   1.000
_cell.angle_alpha   90.00
_cell.angle_beta   90.00
_cell.angle_gamma   90.00
#
_symmetry.space_group_name_H-M   'P 1'
#
loop_
_entity.id
_entity.type
_entity.pdbx_description
1 polymer ?
#
loop_
_entity_poly.entity_id
_entity_poly.type
_entity_poly.pdbx_seq_one_letter_code
_entity_poly.pdbx_strand_id
1 'polypeptide(L)'
;WAWHQVGAQWLIKTEYSVIPGGKLSLVFRLYDTVSEKFLLGKRYFISERKLMRKVVHRYADELVLQLTGKRGVAETKIAFLARHNKGIEINVVDFDGENLKQITNDKTLNLTPTWSPNGRWLVYTSYAGNNPDLIMIDNLGKKPKRTLLRLSGLNAAPSWSPVDDRLTLVLSKDENSEIYTLSNDQTLRRLTRHFNIDTSPTWSPDGKKIAFTSDRSGRGAPQIYIMDAHHGDKAG
;
A
#
# COMPACT_ATOMS: atom_id res chain seq x y z
N TRP A 1 -31.93 9.56 28.84
CA TRP A 1 -30.60 8.96 28.59
C TRP A 1 -29.65 10.08 28.15
N ALA A 2 -28.46 10.19 28.75
CA ALA A 2 -27.62 11.40 28.71
C ALA A 2 -26.88 11.68 27.38
N TRP A 3 -26.86 10.75 26.42
CA TRP A 3 -26.02 10.85 25.22
C TRP A 3 -26.45 11.96 24.23
N HIS A 4 -27.76 12.19 24.09
CA HIS A 4 -28.25 13.31 23.28
C HIS A 4 -27.85 14.67 23.89
N GLN A 5 -27.74 14.77 25.22
CA GLN A 5 -27.37 16.03 25.89
C GLN A 5 -25.94 16.47 25.58
N VAL A 6 -25.06 15.54 25.18
CA VAL A 6 -23.69 15.83 24.73
C VAL A 6 -23.57 15.88 23.20
N GLY A 7 -24.69 15.89 22.47
CA GLY A 7 -24.71 15.98 21.01
C GLY A 7 -24.27 14.70 20.28
N ALA A 8 -24.09 13.58 20.98
CA ALA A 8 -23.76 12.31 20.35
C ALA A 8 -25.00 11.78 19.60
N GLN A 9 -24.89 11.58 18.29
CA GLN A 9 -25.97 11.06 17.43
C GLN A 9 -26.04 9.52 17.40
N TRP A 10 -24.92 8.87 17.71
CA TRP A 10 -24.82 7.41 17.69
C TRP A 10 -24.15 6.88 18.95
N LEU A 11 -24.60 5.70 19.39
CA LEU A 11 -24.02 4.96 20.50
C LEU A 11 -23.66 3.55 20.05
N ILE A 12 -22.41 3.16 20.28
CA ILE A 12 -21.95 1.78 20.07
C ILE A 12 -21.92 1.10 21.43
N LYS A 13 -22.62 -0.03 21.55
CA LYS A 13 -22.52 -0.94 22.68
C LYS A 13 -21.81 -2.22 22.24
N THR A 14 -20.88 -2.69 23.05
CA THR A 14 -20.15 -3.93 22.80
C THR A 14 -20.32 -4.89 23.96
N GLU A 15 -20.46 -6.17 23.65
CA GLU A 15 -20.52 -7.28 24.60
C GLU A 15 -19.51 -8.33 24.16
N TYR A 16 -18.78 -8.93 25.10
CA TYR A 16 -17.93 -10.07 24.82
C TYR A 16 -18.28 -11.26 25.73
N SER A 17 -18.11 -12.46 25.22
CA SER A 17 -18.23 -13.69 26.01
C SER A 17 -17.20 -14.72 25.57
N VAL A 18 -16.77 -15.57 26.50
CA VAL A 18 -15.96 -16.76 26.19
C VAL A 18 -16.91 -17.90 25.89
N ILE A 19 -16.71 -18.58 24.76
CA ILE A 19 -17.51 -19.73 24.32
C ILE A 19 -16.67 -21.02 24.40
N PRO A 20 -17.29 -22.21 24.32
CA PRO A 20 -16.57 -23.49 24.42
C PRO A 20 -15.36 -23.58 23.47
N GLY A 21 -14.29 -24.20 23.95
CA GLY A 21 -13.01 -24.28 23.24
C GLY A 21 -12.15 -23.00 23.35
N GLY A 22 -12.44 -22.12 24.31
CA GLY A 22 -11.64 -20.92 24.61
C GLY A 22 -11.74 -19.80 23.57
N LYS A 23 -12.69 -19.91 22.63
CA LYS A 23 -12.95 -18.88 21.60
C LYS A 23 -13.71 -17.71 22.22
N LEU A 24 -13.61 -16.53 21.61
CA LEU A 24 -14.36 -15.34 22.04
C LEU A 24 -15.49 -15.04 21.07
N SER A 25 -16.65 -14.63 21.60
CA SER A 25 -17.72 -14.00 20.84
C SER A 25 -17.74 -12.52 21.18
N LEU A 26 -17.70 -11.65 20.16
CA LEU A 26 -17.76 -10.20 20.30
C LEU A 26 -18.99 -9.69 19.54
N VAL A 27 -19.89 -9.01 20.24
CA VAL A 27 -21.13 -8.46 19.68
C VAL A 27 -21.07 -6.96 19.76
N PHE A 28 -21.23 -6.30 18.62
CA PHE A 28 -21.40 -4.86 18.54
C PHE A 28 -22.83 -4.52 18.17
N ARG A 29 -23.37 -3.46 18.77
CA ARG A 29 -24.69 -2.89 18.46
C ARG A 29 -24.57 -1.38 18.33
N LEU A 30 -25.13 -0.86 17.25
CA LEU A 30 -25.21 0.56 16.95
C LEU A 30 -26.64 1.04 17.17
N TYR A 31 -26.77 2.14 17.90
CA TYR A 31 -28.03 2.80 18.17
C TYR A 31 -27.98 4.24 17.69
N ASP A 32 -29.10 4.70 17.15
CA ASP A 32 -29.40 6.12 17.00
C ASP A 32 -29.87 6.63 18.37
N THR A 33 -29.20 7.65 18.89
CA THR A 33 -29.49 8.22 20.22
C THR A 33 -30.64 9.23 20.18
N VAL A 34 -31.01 9.73 19.00
CA VAL A 34 -32.10 10.69 18.77
C VAL A 34 -33.41 9.94 18.60
N SER A 35 -33.44 8.96 17.69
CA SER A 35 -34.65 8.16 17.44
C SER A 35 -34.79 6.96 18.39
N GLU A 36 -33.77 6.70 19.21
CA GLU A 36 -33.68 5.56 20.13
C GLU A 36 -33.80 4.18 19.43
N LYS A 37 -33.52 4.14 18.13
CA LYS A 37 -33.63 2.93 17.32
C LYS A 37 -32.32 2.17 17.27
N PHE A 38 -32.44 0.85 17.32
CA PHE A 38 -31.38 -0.05 16.91
C PHE A 38 -31.16 0.09 15.40
N LEU A 39 -29.92 0.37 15.00
CA LEU A 39 -29.55 0.53 13.59
C LEU A 39 -28.93 -0.75 13.03
N LEU A 40 -27.91 -1.29 13.71
CA LEU A 40 -27.12 -2.40 13.23
C LEU A 40 -26.55 -3.22 14.39
N GLY A 41 -26.43 -4.53 14.20
CA GLY A 41 -25.73 -5.40 15.13
C GLY A 41 -24.92 -6.43 14.39
N LYS A 42 -23.72 -6.71 14.89
CA LYS A 42 -22.84 -7.72 14.30
C LYS A 42 -22.15 -8.54 15.37
N ARG A 43 -22.08 -9.85 15.14
CA ARG A 43 -21.39 -10.80 16.00
C ARG A 43 -20.18 -11.37 15.27
N TYR A 44 -19.05 -11.40 15.96
CA TYR A 44 -17.81 -12.01 15.50
C TYR A 44 -17.43 -13.15 16.42
N PHE A 45 -16.97 -14.25 15.82
CA PHE A 45 -16.34 -15.35 16.53
C PHE A 45 -14.84 -15.29 16.30
N ILE A 46 -14.08 -15.28 17.38
CA ILE A 46 -12.63 -15.10 17.39
C ILE A 46 -12.02 -16.41 17.87
N SER A 47 -11.32 -17.10 16.97
CA SER A 47 -10.69 -18.39 17.26
C SER A 47 -9.51 -18.27 18.22
N GLU A 48 -8.77 -17.16 18.15
CA GLU A 48 -7.56 -16.92 18.94
C GLU A 48 -7.52 -15.46 19.41
N ARG A 49 -7.15 -15.23 20.67
CA ARG A 49 -7.14 -13.89 21.27
C ARG A 49 -6.32 -12.86 20.49
N LYS A 50 -5.24 -13.28 19.82
CA LYS A 50 -4.40 -12.41 18.98
C LYS A 50 -5.14 -11.78 17.79
N LEU A 51 -6.27 -12.36 17.36
CA LEU A 51 -7.10 -11.85 16.27
C LEU A 51 -8.08 -10.76 16.72
N MET A 52 -8.20 -10.50 18.03
CA MET A 52 -9.16 -9.54 18.57
C MET A 52 -8.98 -8.13 17.99
N ARG A 53 -7.74 -7.63 17.91
CA ARG A 53 -7.43 -6.33 17.30
C ARG A 53 -7.95 -6.23 15.86
N LYS A 54 -7.64 -7.24 15.05
CA LYS A 54 -8.10 -7.34 13.65
C LYS A 54 -9.62 -7.29 13.53
N VAL A 55 -10.33 -7.98 14.43
CA VAL A 55 -11.80 -8.01 14.44
C VAL A 55 -12.40 -6.67 14.84
N VAL A 56 -11.80 -5.97 15.83
CA VAL A 56 -12.22 -4.63 16.22
C VAL A 56 -11.99 -3.63 15.08
N HIS A 57 -10.84 -3.69 14.41
CA HIS A 57 -10.53 -2.82 13.28
C HIS A 57 -11.50 -3.06 12.11
N ARG A 58 -11.82 -4.33 11.82
CA ARG A 58 -12.85 -4.68 10.83
C ARG A 58 -14.19 -4.05 11.14
N TYR A 59 -14.62 -4.14 12.39
CA TYR A 59 -15.87 -3.54 12.80
C TYR A 59 -15.83 -2.01 12.66
N ALA A 60 -14.71 -1.37 13.01
CA ALA A 60 -14.53 0.08 12.81
C ALA A 60 -14.64 0.46 11.32
N ASP A 61 -14.01 -0.29 10.41
CA ASP A 61 -14.08 -0.02 8.97
C ASP A 61 -15.49 -0.20 8.39
N GLU A 62 -16.20 -1.22 8.85
CA GLU A 62 -17.59 -1.43 8.47
C GLU A 62 -18.50 -0.32 9.00
N LEU A 63 -18.27 0.13 10.23
CA LEU A 63 -19.02 1.24 10.80
C LEU A 63 -18.82 2.53 10.01
N VAL A 64 -17.56 2.88 9.69
CA VAL A 64 -17.24 4.05 8.87
C VAL A 64 -17.92 3.95 7.51
N LEU A 65 -17.90 2.77 6.89
CA LEU A 65 -18.58 2.53 5.61
C LEU A 65 -20.09 2.74 5.70
N GLN A 66 -20.75 2.18 6.71
CA GLN A 66 -22.19 2.29 6.88
C GLN A 66 -22.63 3.73 7.18
N LEU A 67 -21.86 4.46 8.00
CA LEU A 67 -22.22 5.82 8.42
C LEU A 67 -21.86 6.89 7.38
N THR A 68 -20.80 6.68 6.60
CA THR A 68 -20.23 7.73 5.73
C THR A 68 -20.24 7.39 4.24
N GLY A 69 -20.49 6.13 3.88
CA GLY A 69 -20.35 5.62 2.51
C GLY A 69 -18.89 5.46 2.06
N LYS A 70 -17.90 5.78 2.90
CA LYS A 70 -16.46 5.68 2.60
C LYS A 70 -15.83 4.51 3.35
N ARG A 71 -14.88 3.82 2.73
CA ARG A 71 -14.12 2.75 3.42
C ARG A 71 -13.26 3.34 4.53
N GLY A 72 -13.26 2.69 5.70
CA GLY A 72 -12.31 3.00 6.77
C GLY A 72 -10.89 2.53 6.45
N VAL A 73 -9.96 2.87 7.34
CA VAL A 73 -8.53 2.59 7.19
C VAL A 73 -7.97 1.71 8.32
N ALA A 74 -8.80 1.21 9.23
CA ALA A 74 -8.36 0.53 10.44
C ALA A 74 -7.72 -0.84 10.16
N GLU A 75 -8.13 -1.56 9.11
CA GLU A 75 -7.45 -2.80 8.68
C GLU A 75 -6.19 -2.54 7.82
N THR A 76 -5.84 -1.28 7.52
CA THR A 76 -4.70 -0.95 6.64
C THR A 76 -3.35 -1.08 7.34
N LYS A 77 -2.29 -1.07 6.52
CA LYS A 77 -0.89 -1.19 6.96
C LYS A 77 -0.04 -0.14 6.26
N ILE A 78 1.05 0.24 6.92
CA ILE A 78 2.04 1.19 6.40
C ILE A 78 3.33 0.41 6.15
N ALA A 79 3.90 0.54 4.96
CA ALA A 79 5.26 0.10 4.68
C ALA A 79 6.21 1.30 4.78
N PHE A 80 7.33 1.14 5.48
CA PHE A 80 8.29 2.21 5.69
C PHE A 80 9.72 1.67 5.74
N LEU A 81 10.67 2.57 5.55
CA LEU A 81 12.10 2.27 5.61
C LEU A 81 12.62 2.53 7.02
N ALA A 82 13.36 1.58 7.58
CA ALA A 82 14.07 1.76 8.84
C ALA A 82 15.52 1.31 8.70
N ARG A 83 16.43 2.05 9.35
CA ARG A 83 17.84 1.65 9.42
C ARG A 83 18.01 0.55 10.44
N HIS A 84 18.56 -0.59 10.01
CA HIS A 84 18.88 -1.72 10.86
C HIS A 84 20.35 -2.09 10.65
N ASN A 85 21.18 -1.87 11.67
CA ASN A 85 22.65 -2.00 11.56
C ASN A 85 23.20 -1.19 10.37
N LYS A 86 23.81 -1.86 9.40
CA LYS A 86 24.40 -1.27 8.19
C LYS A 86 23.41 -1.15 7.01
N GLY A 87 22.22 -1.75 7.11
CA GLY A 87 21.22 -1.78 6.04
C GLY A 87 20.08 -0.78 6.23
N ILE A 88 19.35 -0.51 5.14
CA ILE A 88 18.03 0.14 5.16
C ILE A 88 17.02 -0.92 4.74
N GLU A 89 16.11 -1.25 5.65
CA GLU A 89 15.18 -2.36 5.52
C GLU A 89 13.74 -1.88 5.46
N ILE A 90 12.91 -2.64 4.76
CA ILE A 90 11.48 -2.41 4.68
C ILE A 90 10.81 -3.07 5.88
N ASN A 91 10.00 -2.28 6.56
CA ASN A 91 9.19 -2.68 7.70
C ASN A 91 7.72 -2.41 7.38
N VAL A 92 6.83 -3.20 7.97
CA VAL A 92 5.39 -3.05 7.85
C VAL A 92 4.78 -2.99 9.23
N VAL A 93 3.84 -2.09 9.41
CA VAL A 93 3.11 -1.88 10.67
C VAL A 93 1.62 -1.70 10.37
N ASP A 94 0.75 -2.00 11.34
CA ASP A 94 -0.66 -1.60 11.25
C ASP A 94 -0.78 -0.07 11.22
N PHE A 95 -1.89 0.45 10.71
CA PHE A 95 -2.10 1.90 10.58
C PHE A 95 -1.92 2.69 11.89
N ASP A 96 -2.11 2.02 13.04
CA ASP A 96 -2.02 2.59 14.38
C ASP A 96 -0.67 2.32 15.08
N GLY A 97 0.32 1.76 14.38
CA GLY A 97 1.68 1.54 14.91
C GLY A 97 1.92 0.18 15.54
N GLU A 98 0.88 -0.66 15.64
CA GLU A 98 0.99 -2.00 16.23
C GLU A 98 1.42 -3.07 15.22
N ASN A 99 1.77 -4.26 15.73
CA ASN A 99 2.17 -5.42 14.91
C ASN A 99 3.34 -5.11 13.93
N LEU A 100 4.33 -4.35 14.40
CA LEU A 100 5.55 -4.07 13.64
C LEU A 100 6.22 -5.37 13.18
N LYS A 101 6.49 -5.47 11.89
CA LYS A 101 7.15 -6.60 11.25
C LYS A 101 8.23 -6.10 10.30
N GLN A 102 9.45 -6.58 10.50
CA GLN A 102 10.52 -6.42 9.53
C GLN A 102 10.27 -7.35 8.32
N ILE A 103 10.19 -6.80 7.11
CA ILE A 103 9.91 -7.53 5.87
C ILE A 103 11.19 -7.97 5.17
N THR A 104 12.23 -7.13 5.18
CA THR A 104 13.54 -7.44 4.61
C THR A 104 14.62 -7.45 5.69
N ASN A 105 15.62 -8.31 5.54
CA ASN A 105 16.74 -8.45 6.50
C ASN A 105 18.01 -8.95 5.81
N ASP A 106 18.23 -8.52 4.56
CA ASP A 106 19.41 -8.88 3.77
C ASP A 106 20.59 -7.91 4.00
N LYS A 107 20.46 -6.99 4.97
CA LYS A 107 21.51 -6.07 5.46
C LYS A 107 22.07 -5.18 4.36
N THR A 108 21.23 -4.86 3.38
CA THR A 108 21.55 -4.02 2.22
C THR A 108 20.63 -2.80 2.15
N LEU A 109 20.68 -2.08 1.03
CA LEU A 109 19.81 -0.97 0.72
C LEU A 109 18.54 -1.49 0.02
N ASN A 110 17.40 -1.42 0.73
CA ASN A 110 16.07 -1.71 0.18
C ASN A 110 15.22 -0.44 0.22
N LEU A 111 14.74 0.01 -0.95
CA LEU A 111 14.15 1.33 -1.13
C LEU A 111 12.81 1.28 -1.85
N THR A 112 12.06 2.37 -1.70
CA THR A 112 10.85 2.70 -2.47
C THR A 112 9.85 1.53 -2.58
N PRO A 113 9.37 0.97 -1.45
CA PRO A 113 8.36 -0.07 -1.50
C PRO A 113 7.03 0.45 -2.06
N THR A 114 6.38 -0.36 -2.89
CA THR A 114 5.01 -0.14 -3.36
C THR A 114 4.17 -1.38 -3.10
N TRP A 115 2.93 -1.17 -2.67
CA TRP A 115 1.98 -2.24 -2.41
C TRP A 115 1.28 -2.68 -3.69
N SER A 116 1.03 -3.98 -3.83
CA SER A 116 0.00 -4.44 -4.76
C SER A 116 -1.38 -3.92 -4.32
N PRO A 117 -2.33 -3.69 -5.25
CA PRO A 117 -3.67 -3.19 -4.90
C PRO A 117 -4.43 -4.05 -3.90
N ASN A 118 -4.14 -5.35 -3.85
CA ASN A 118 -4.71 -6.29 -2.90
C ASN A 118 -3.97 -6.38 -1.55
N GLY A 119 -2.90 -5.61 -1.34
CA GLY A 119 -2.13 -5.57 -0.09
C GLY A 119 -1.31 -6.83 0.23
N ARG A 120 -1.22 -7.79 -0.70
CA ARG A 120 -0.49 -9.05 -0.48
C ARG A 120 1.00 -8.94 -0.76
N TRP A 121 1.37 -8.18 -1.79
CA TRP A 121 2.73 -8.11 -2.29
C TRP A 121 3.30 -6.72 -2.06
N LEU A 122 4.60 -6.69 -1.80
CA LEU A 122 5.41 -5.49 -1.86
C LEU A 122 6.40 -5.66 -3.01
N VAL A 123 6.54 -4.62 -3.82
CA VAL A 123 7.60 -4.50 -4.81
C VAL A 123 8.52 -3.37 -4.41
N TYR A 124 9.81 -3.57 -4.52
CA TYR A 124 10.81 -2.63 -4.02
C TYR A 124 12.13 -2.78 -4.78
N THR A 125 12.99 -1.78 -4.63
CA THR A 125 14.34 -1.78 -5.21
C THR A 125 15.34 -2.32 -4.18
N SER A 126 16.15 -3.29 -4.56
CA SER A 126 17.13 -3.93 -3.68
C SER A 126 18.53 -3.88 -4.29
N TYR A 127 19.54 -3.54 -3.50
CA TYR A 127 20.95 -3.52 -3.90
C TYR A 127 21.70 -4.80 -3.48
N ALA A 128 20.99 -5.85 -3.05
CA ALA A 128 21.60 -7.13 -2.63
C ALA A 128 22.50 -7.75 -3.71
N GLY A 129 22.15 -7.58 -4.98
CA GLY A 129 22.87 -8.12 -6.14
C GLY A 129 24.02 -7.28 -6.66
N ASN A 130 24.45 -6.24 -5.93
CA ASN A 130 25.37 -5.21 -6.42
C ASN A 130 24.86 -4.47 -7.69
N ASN A 131 23.54 -4.50 -7.89
CA ASN A 131 22.77 -3.80 -8.91
C ASN A 131 21.43 -3.42 -8.26
N PRO A 132 20.84 -2.25 -8.57
CA PRO A 132 19.47 -1.94 -8.16
C PRO A 132 18.50 -2.82 -8.94
N ASP A 133 18.05 -3.90 -8.29
CA ASP A 133 17.12 -4.87 -8.86
C ASP A 133 15.70 -4.64 -8.35
N LEU A 134 14.73 -4.97 -9.19
CA LEU A 134 13.32 -4.94 -8.82
C LEU A 134 12.89 -6.27 -8.22
N ILE A 135 12.50 -6.24 -6.95
CA ILE A 135 12.17 -7.43 -6.16
C ILE A 135 10.71 -7.37 -5.72
N MET A 136 10.05 -8.53 -5.71
CA MET A 136 8.73 -8.75 -5.13
C MET A 136 8.82 -9.68 -3.91
N ILE A 137 8.12 -9.33 -2.84
CA ILE A 137 8.03 -10.13 -1.60
C ILE A 137 6.59 -10.26 -1.11
N ASP A 138 6.26 -11.44 -0.58
CA ASP A 138 4.97 -11.70 0.07
C ASP A 138 4.96 -11.09 1.46
N ASN A 139 4.09 -10.11 1.70
CA ASN A 139 3.93 -9.47 3.00
C ASN A 139 3.55 -10.48 4.11
N LEU A 140 2.87 -11.56 3.74
CA LEU A 140 2.51 -12.62 4.69
C LEU A 140 3.68 -13.57 5.00
N GLY A 141 4.79 -13.52 4.24
CA GLY A 141 5.94 -14.39 4.39
C GLY A 141 5.68 -15.86 4.03
N LYS A 142 4.60 -16.16 3.29
CA LYS A 142 4.24 -17.54 2.92
C LYS A 142 4.87 -17.99 1.61
N LYS A 143 5.36 -17.06 0.79
CA LYS A 143 5.98 -17.31 -0.50
C LYS A 143 7.40 -16.74 -0.54
N PRO A 144 8.32 -17.37 -1.30
CA PRO A 144 9.68 -16.88 -1.42
C PRO A 144 9.73 -15.53 -2.15
N LYS A 145 10.82 -14.78 -1.89
CA LYS A 145 11.19 -13.55 -2.63
C LYS A 145 11.39 -13.89 -4.11
N ARG A 146 10.90 -13.02 -5.00
CA ARG A 146 11.03 -13.16 -6.46
C ARG A 146 11.72 -11.93 -7.04
N THR A 147 12.72 -12.13 -7.90
CA THR A 147 13.23 -11.03 -8.73
C THR A 147 12.31 -10.84 -9.92
N LEU A 148 11.85 -9.61 -10.13
CA LEU A 148 11.06 -9.23 -11.30
C LEU A 148 11.96 -8.77 -12.44
N LEU A 149 12.96 -7.93 -12.14
CA LEU A 149 13.82 -7.35 -13.17
C LEU A 149 15.22 -7.07 -12.62
N ARG A 150 16.24 -7.26 -13.47
CA ARG A 150 17.66 -7.13 -13.12
C ARG A 150 18.52 -6.73 -14.33
N LEU A 151 18.05 -5.78 -15.12
CA LEU A 151 18.82 -5.28 -16.26
C LEU A 151 20.04 -4.51 -15.76
N SER A 152 21.08 -4.40 -16.59
CA SER A 152 22.21 -3.53 -16.28
C SER A 152 21.73 -2.08 -16.13
N GLY A 153 22.22 -1.39 -15.10
CA GLY A 153 21.79 -0.04 -14.75
C GLY A 153 20.65 -0.01 -13.73
N LEU A 154 19.96 1.13 -13.66
CA LEU A 154 18.87 1.34 -12.70
C LEU A 154 17.65 0.47 -13.05
N ASN A 155 17.10 -0.24 -12.04
CA ASN A 155 15.75 -0.82 -12.07
C ASN A 155 15.02 -0.38 -10.79
N ALA A 156 14.51 0.85 -10.78
CA ALA A 156 14.20 1.56 -9.55
C ALA A 156 12.80 2.19 -9.49
N ALA A 157 12.42 2.66 -8.31
CA ALA A 157 11.22 3.47 -8.04
C ALA A 157 9.92 2.87 -8.63
N PRO A 158 9.56 1.64 -8.24
CA PRO A 158 8.33 1.04 -8.73
C PRO A 158 7.08 1.73 -8.20
N SER A 159 6.04 1.76 -9.02
CA SER A 159 4.68 2.08 -8.60
C SER A 159 3.69 1.11 -9.23
N TRP A 160 2.90 0.43 -8.40
CA TRP A 160 1.92 -0.55 -8.87
C TRP A 160 0.65 0.16 -9.33
N SER A 161 0.16 -0.22 -10.50
CA SER A 161 -1.13 0.24 -11.02
C SER A 161 -2.26 -0.10 -10.04
N PRO A 162 -3.17 0.84 -9.73
CA PRO A 162 -4.30 0.57 -8.84
C PRO A 162 -5.42 -0.25 -9.50
N VAL A 163 -5.40 -0.37 -10.84
CA VAL A 163 -6.49 -0.97 -11.63
C VAL A 163 -6.11 -2.30 -12.29
N ASP A 164 -4.82 -2.61 -12.42
CA ASP A 164 -4.31 -3.83 -13.05
C ASP A 164 -2.95 -4.26 -12.47
N ASP A 165 -2.41 -5.38 -12.96
CA ASP A 165 -1.14 -5.95 -12.47
C ASP A 165 0.12 -5.35 -13.14
N ARG A 166 0.04 -4.15 -13.71
CA ARG A 166 1.20 -3.44 -14.27
C ARG A 166 1.95 -2.66 -13.19
N LEU A 167 3.27 -2.57 -13.36
CA LEU A 167 4.15 -1.68 -12.61
C LEU A 167 4.65 -0.58 -13.53
N THR A 168 4.73 0.66 -13.06
CA THR A 168 5.68 1.63 -13.61
C THR A 168 6.98 1.54 -12.86
N LEU A 169 8.10 1.82 -13.54
CA LEU A 169 9.44 1.80 -12.96
C LEU A 169 10.37 2.70 -13.77
N VAL A 170 11.51 3.02 -13.17
CA VAL A 170 12.61 3.76 -13.81
C VAL A 170 13.65 2.76 -14.29
N LEU A 171 14.00 2.82 -15.58
CA LEU A 171 15.11 2.08 -16.16
C LEU A 171 16.15 3.02 -16.74
N SER A 172 17.43 2.67 -16.62
CA SER A 172 18.54 3.37 -17.30
C SER A 172 19.21 2.52 -18.38
N LYS A 173 18.49 1.51 -18.90
CA LYS A 173 19.03 0.57 -19.91
C LYS A 173 19.30 1.21 -21.27
N ASP A 174 18.64 2.34 -21.55
CA ASP A 174 18.73 3.09 -22.81
C ASP A 174 19.49 4.41 -22.58
N GLU A 175 20.61 4.35 -21.82
CA GLU A 175 21.52 5.45 -21.44
C GLU A 175 21.04 6.35 -20.30
N ASN A 176 19.95 7.09 -20.49
CA ASN A 176 19.39 7.96 -19.46
C ASN A 176 18.26 7.28 -18.67
N SER A 177 17.87 7.88 -17.54
CA SER A 177 16.77 7.36 -16.72
C SER A 177 15.42 7.70 -17.34
N GLU A 178 14.61 6.68 -17.57
CA GLU A 178 13.33 6.80 -18.24
C GLU A 178 12.26 5.93 -17.60
N ILE A 179 11.01 6.25 -17.89
CA ILE A 179 9.86 5.56 -17.31
C ILE A 179 9.40 4.46 -18.24
N TYR A 180 9.19 3.28 -17.66
CA TYR A 180 8.67 2.10 -18.32
C TYR A 180 7.43 1.60 -17.60
N THR A 181 6.67 0.75 -18.30
CA THR A 181 5.76 -0.20 -17.66
C THR A 181 6.28 -1.62 -17.78
N LEU A 182 6.13 -2.40 -16.73
CA LEU A 182 6.38 -3.84 -16.67
C LEU A 182 5.04 -4.56 -16.43
N SER A 183 4.71 -5.48 -17.34
CA SER A 183 3.52 -6.35 -17.23
C SER A 183 3.88 -7.68 -16.54
N ASN A 184 2.87 -8.43 -16.08
CA ASN A 184 3.09 -9.69 -15.36
C ASN A 184 3.78 -10.79 -16.21
N ASP A 185 3.60 -10.74 -17.53
CA ASP A 185 4.28 -11.58 -18.53
C ASP A 185 5.74 -11.15 -18.80
N GLN A 186 6.27 -10.21 -18.03
CA GLN A 186 7.60 -9.60 -18.18
C GLN A 186 7.76 -8.71 -19.41
N THR A 187 6.67 -8.34 -20.09
CA THR A 187 6.73 -7.39 -21.19
C THR A 187 7.04 -5.99 -20.68
N LEU A 188 8.12 -5.40 -21.22
CA LEU A 188 8.53 -4.02 -20.96
C LEU A 188 8.06 -3.09 -22.07
N ARG A 189 7.56 -1.91 -21.68
CA ARG A 189 7.19 -0.84 -22.60
C ARG A 189 7.72 0.49 -22.12
N ARG A 190 8.51 1.16 -22.97
CA ARG A 190 9.03 2.52 -22.74
C ARG A 190 7.93 3.55 -22.87
N LEU A 191 7.82 4.47 -21.90
CA LEU A 191 6.81 5.53 -21.87
C LEU A 191 7.40 6.92 -22.11
N THR A 192 8.64 7.18 -21.72
CA THR A 192 9.33 8.44 -22.02
C THR A 192 10.49 8.20 -22.99
N ARG A 193 10.79 9.20 -23.82
CA ARG A 193 11.81 9.14 -24.89
C ARG A 193 12.48 10.51 -25.04
N HIS A 194 13.35 10.85 -24.11
CA HIS A 194 14.05 12.15 -24.12
C HIS A 194 15.42 11.98 -23.45
N PHE A 195 16.43 12.77 -23.83
CA PHE A 195 17.77 12.81 -23.23
C PHE A 195 17.86 13.23 -21.74
N ASN A 196 16.77 13.62 -21.09
CA ASN A 196 16.74 14.16 -19.73
C ASN A 196 16.41 13.05 -18.71
N ILE A 197 16.49 13.33 -17.41
CA ILE A 197 16.22 12.33 -16.37
C ILE A 197 14.74 12.33 -16.01
N ASP A 198 14.04 11.22 -16.26
CA ASP A 198 12.69 10.99 -15.79
C ASP A 198 12.68 9.95 -14.66
N THR A 199 12.01 10.26 -13.54
CA THR A 199 12.02 9.41 -12.34
C THR A 199 10.72 9.48 -11.53
N SER A 200 10.62 8.64 -10.50
CA SER A 200 9.54 8.62 -9.50
C SER A 200 8.13 8.58 -10.09
N PRO A 201 7.79 7.64 -10.99
CA PRO A 201 6.46 7.54 -11.56
C PRO A 201 5.42 7.14 -10.51
N THR A 202 4.21 7.69 -10.62
CA THR A 202 3.04 7.27 -9.84
C THR A 202 1.77 7.30 -10.67
N TRP A 203 0.92 6.30 -10.47
CA TRP A 203 -0.36 6.17 -11.18
C TRP A 203 -1.43 7.10 -10.62
N SER A 204 -2.30 7.60 -11.50
CA SER A 204 -3.57 8.16 -11.05
C SER A 204 -4.49 7.06 -10.50
N PRO A 205 -5.44 7.38 -9.59
CA PRO A 205 -6.34 6.39 -9.00
C PRO A 205 -7.17 5.59 -10.01
N ASP A 206 -7.46 6.18 -11.17
CA ASP A 206 -8.19 5.54 -12.28
C ASP A 206 -7.28 4.80 -13.28
N GLY A 207 -5.96 4.81 -13.05
CA GLY A 207 -4.96 4.16 -13.90
C GLY A 207 -4.75 4.79 -15.28
N LYS A 208 -5.38 5.93 -15.59
CA LYS A 208 -5.31 6.54 -16.94
C LYS A 208 -4.09 7.41 -17.15
N LYS A 209 -3.49 7.93 -16.07
CA LYS A 209 -2.38 8.88 -16.13
C LYS A 209 -1.24 8.42 -15.22
N ILE A 210 -0.05 8.89 -15.55
CA ILE A 210 1.14 8.72 -14.72
C ILE A 210 1.72 10.12 -14.48
N ALA A 211 1.87 10.48 -13.21
CA ALA A 211 2.66 11.64 -12.80
C ALA A 211 4.10 11.21 -12.54
N PHE A 212 5.06 12.05 -12.85
CA PHE A 212 6.48 11.74 -12.70
C PHE A 212 7.34 13.01 -12.59
N THR A 213 8.58 12.84 -12.13
CA THR A 213 9.54 13.93 -11.99
C THR A 213 10.46 13.97 -13.20
N SER A 214 10.69 15.15 -13.77
CA SER A 214 11.63 15.35 -14.88
C SER A 214 12.39 16.67 -14.77
N ASP A 215 13.67 16.69 -15.14
CA ASP A 215 14.50 17.90 -15.20
C ASP A 215 14.48 18.59 -16.58
N ARG A 216 13.61 18.14 -17.49
CA ARG A 216 13.54 18.63 -18.88
C ARG A 216 13.29 20.11 -19.11
N SER A 217 12.88 20.83 -18.07
CA SER A 217 12.73 22.29 -18.14
C SER A 217 14.06 23.04 -18.23
N GLY A 218 15.20 22.35 -18.04
CA GLY A 218 16.55 22.90 -18.23
C GLY A 218 16.99 23.93 -17.19
N ARG A 219 16.13 24.32 -16.23
CA ARG A 219 16.45 25.28 -15.16
C ARG A 219 17.09 24.64 -13.93
N GLY A 220 17.66 23.44 -14.07
CA GLY A 220 18.27 22.67 -12.99
C GLY A 220 17.31 22.19 -11.89
N ALA A 221 16.00 22.46 -12.02
CA ALA A 221 14.99 22.12 -11.04
C ALA A 221 14.05 21.03 -11.57
N PRO A 222 14.02 19.84 -10.95
CA PRO A 222 13.03 18.82 -11.30
C PRO A 222 11.60 19.35 -11.13
N GLN A 223 10.74 19.10 -12.12
CA GLN A 223 9.32 19.47 -12.11
C GLN A 223 8.46 18.21 -12.21
N ILE A 224 7.17 18.33 -11.83
CA ILE A 224 6.20 17.25 -11.99
C ILE A 224 5.54 17.36 -13.36
N TYR A 225 5.57 16.28 -14.12
CA TYR A 225 4.88 16.12 -15.40
C TYR A 225 3.83 15.04 -15.28
N ILE A 226 2.86 15.07 -16.20
CA ILE A 226 1.80 14.07 -16.28
C ILE A 226 1.71 13.59 -17.73
N MET A 227 1.67 12.30 -17.92
CA MET A 227 1.44 11.66 -19.22
C MET A 227 0.24 10.72 -19.18
N ASP A 228 -0.25 10.37 -20.37
CA ASP A 228 -1.24 9.31 -20.55
C ASP A 228 -0.56 7.95 -20.37
N ALA A 229 -1.14 7.08 -19.55
CA ALA A 229 -0.52 5.79 -19.25
C ALA A 229 -0.52 4.81 -20.44
N HIS A 230 -1.44 5.00 -21.39
CA HIS A 230 -1.57 4.16 -22.57
C HIS A 230 -0.82 4.69 -23.77
N HIS A 231 -0.60 5.99 -23.90
CA HIS A 231 0.12 6.58 -25.03
C HIS A 231 1.56 6.96 -24.68
N GLY A 232 1.89 7.00 -23.38
CA GLY A 232 3.16 7.51 -22.90
C GLY A 232 3.23 9.02 -23.03
N ASP A 233 4.45 9.52 -22.87
CA ASP A 233 4.74 10.93 -22.98
C ASP A 233 4.85 11.34 -24.45
N LYS A 234 4.05 12.35 -24.82
CA LYS A 234 4.02 12.92 -26.18
C LYS A 234 4.89 14.17 -26.30
N ALA A 235 5.33 14.74 -25.18
CA ALA A 235 6.17 15.93 -25.14
C ALA A 235 7.64 15.47 -25.10
N GLY A 236 8.12 15.01 -26.27
CA GLY A 236 9.54 14.90 -26.56
C GLY A 236 10.15 16.27 -26.82
#